data_AF-A0A109N110-F1
#
_entry.id   AF-A0A109N110-F1
#
_cell.length_a   1.000
_cell.length_b   1.000
_cell.length_c   1.000
_cell.angle_alpha   90.00
_cell.angle_beta   90.00
_cell.angle_gamma   90.00
#
_symmetry.space_group_name_H-M   'P 1'
#
loop_
_entity.id
_entity.type
_entity.pdbx_description
1 polymer ?
#
loop_
_entity_poly.entity_id
_entity_poly.type
_entity_poly.pdbx_seq_one_letter_code
_entity_poly.pdbx_strand_id
1 'polypeptide(L)'
;MSEIILLKATSSSKLKMAIENLSSEEWFRELYVDARYTHVFWHNNKIIKVLLIPANIEVLKKDEKKAQEFIELVKDCSTNK
;
A
#
# COMPACT_ATOMS: atom_id res chain seq x y z
N MET A 1 9.50 -31.66 -17.54
CA MET A 1 9.56 -30.64 -18.59
C MET A 1 8.70 -29.48 -18.14
N SER A 2 9.28 -28.27 -18.16
CA SER A 2 8.59 -26.95 -18.29
C SER A 2 7.46 -26.65 -17.28
N GLU A 3 7.55 -25.70 -16.35
CA GLU A 3 8.31 -24.46 -16.31
C GLU A 3 8.66 -24.13 -14.87
N ILE A 4 9.91 -23.72 -14.69
CA ILE A 4 10.30 -22.73 -13.70
C ILE A 4 9.39 -21.53 -14.00
N ILE A 5 8.21 -21.46 -13.36
CA ILE A 5 7.42 -20.24 -13.35
C ILE A 5 8.25 -19.29 -12.50
N LEU A 6 9.21 -18.65 -13.16
CA LEU A 6 9.85 -17.44 -12.72
C LEU A 6 8.69 -16.45 -12.59
N LEU A 7 8.00 -16.51 -11.43
CA LEU A 7 6.93 -15.62 -11.02
C LEU A 7 7.55 -14.24 -10.99
N LYS A 8 7.59 -13.60 -12.16
CA LYS A 8 7.83 -12.18 -12.30
C LYS A 8 6.65 -11.57 -11.57
N ALA A 9 6.81 -11.30 -10.28
CA ALA A 9 5.73 -10.90 -9.39
C ALA A 9 4.93 -9.80 -10.10
N THR A 10 3.66 -10.10 -10.37
CA THR A 10 2.78 -9.13 -11.05
C THR A 10 2.65 -7.90 -10.15
N SER A 11 2.30 -6.75 -10.72
CA SER A 11 2.06 -5.53 -9.94
C SER A 11 1.10 -5.79 -8.77
N SER A 12 0.08 -6.63 -8.97
CA SER A 12 -0.86 -7.03 -7.92
C SER A 12 -0.20 -7.83 -6.79
N SER A 13 0.71 -8.77 -7.10
CA SER A 13 1.45 -9.52 -6.07
C SER A 13 2.37 -8.62 -5.25
N LYS A 14 3.05 -7.67 -5.90
CA LYS A 14 3.92 -6.69 -5.21
C LYS A 14 3.12 -5.77 -4.31
N LEU A 15 1.96 -5.30 -4.78
CA LEU A 15 1.04 -4.48 -3.99
C LEU A 15 0.54 -5.25 -2.76
N LYS A 16 0.14 -6.51 -2.93
CA LYS A 16 -0.28 -7.36 -1.81
C LYS A 16 0.82 -7.52 -0.77
N MET A 17 2.06 -7.81 -1.19
CA MET A 17 3.21 -7.89 -0.28
C MET A 17 3.47 -6.57 0.45
N ALA A 18 3.33 -5.43 -0.23
CA ALA A 18 3.49 -4.12 0.39
C ALA A 18 2.42 -3.85 1.46
N ILE A 19 1.16 -4.21 1.19
CA ILE A 19 0.05 -4.12 2.15
C ILE A 19 0.29 -5.04 3.34
N GLU A 20 0.69 -6.30 3.11
CA GLU A 20 1.02 -7.25 4.17
C GLU A 20 2.18 -6.75 5.04
N ASN A 21 3.22 -6.17 4.43
CA ASN A 21 4.32 -5.55 5.15
C ASN A 21 3.86 -4.39 6.01
N LEU A 22 3.03 -3.47 5.50
CA LEU A 22 2.52 -2.35 6.29
C LEU A 22 1.47 -2.78 7.32
N SER A 23 0.83 -3.94 7.13
CA SER A 23 -0.08 -4.51 8.11
C SER A 23 0.61 -4.95 9.40
N SER A 24 1.93 -4.83 9.56
CA SER A 24 2.57 -4.92 10.89
C SER A 24 2.36 -3.66 11.72
N GLU A 25 2.08 -2.51 11.08
CA GLU A 25 1.95 -1.22 11.74
C GLU A 25 0.50 -0.97 12.18
N GLU A 26 0.29 -0.54 13.42
CA GLU A 26 -1.04 -0.29 13.99
C GLU A 26 -1.81 0.79 13.21
N TRP A 27 -1.17 1.92 12.93
CA TRP A 27 -1.77 3.03 12.16
C TRP A 27 -2.27 2.58 10.78
N PHE A 28 -1.56 1.64 10.14
CA PHE A 28 -1.94 1.14 8.83
C PHE A 28 -3.08 0.14 8.92
N ARG A 29 -3.11 -0.72 9.96
CA ARG A 29 -4.23 -1.64 10.20
C ARG A 29 -5.53 -0.88 10.39
N GLU A 30 -5.52 0.17 11.20
CA GLU A 30 -6.69 1.02 11.42
C GLU A 30 -7.18 1.63 10.11
N LEU A 31 -6.26 2.14 9.28
CA LEU A 31 -6.58 2.71 7.99
C LEU A 31 -7.11 1.67 6.99
N TYR A 32 -6.58 0.45 7.00
CA TYR A 32 -6.92 -0.60 6.03
C TYR A 32 -8.25 -1.31 6.35
N VAL A 33 -8.61 -1.43 7.64
CA VAL A 33 -9.89 -2.00 8.10
C VAL A 33 -11.07 -1.11 7.72
N ASP A 34 -10.86 0.19 7.60
CA ASP A 34 -11.90 1.12 7.17
C ASP A 34 -12.25 0.91 5.69
N ALA A 35 -13.44 0.37 5.44
CA ALA A 35 -13.96 0.09 4.11
C ALA A 35 -14.00 1.33 3.20
N ARG A 36 -14.04 2.55 3.76
CA ARG A 36 -13.94 3.80 3.01
C ARG A 36 -12.59 3.97 2.34
N TYR A 37 -11.54 3.41 2.91
CA TYR A 37 -10.16 3.54 2.41
C TYR A 37 -9.66 2.26 1.76
N THR A 38 -10.17 1.07 2.12
CA THR A 38 -9.72 -0.21 1.56
C THR A 38 -9.70 -0.20 0.03
N HIS A 39 -10.73 0.34 -0.63
CA HIS A 39 -10.80 0.41 -2.09
C HIS A 39 -9.73 1.31 -2.72
N VAL A 40 -9.27 2.36 -2.02
CA VAL A 40 -8.27 3.30 -2.50
C VAL A 40 -6.92 2.59 -2.71
N PHE A 41 -6.56 1.68 -1.81
CA PHE A 41 -5.31 0.91 -1.91
C PHE A 41 -5.23 0.04 -3.16
N TRP A 42 -6.37 -0.44 -3.67
CA TRP A 42 -6.43 -1.35 -4.81
C TRP A 42 -6.72 -0.66 -6.15
N HIS A 43 -7.29 0.56 -6.13
CA HIS A 43 -7.77 1.22 -7.34
C HIS A 43 -7.15 2.60 -7.60
N ASN A 44 -6.54 3.24 -6.59
CA ASN A 44 -5.94 4.55 -6.78
C ASN A 44 -4.48 4.43 -7.27
N ASN A 45 -4.23 4.82 -8.51
CA ASN A 45 -2.91 4.75 -9.13
C ASN A 45 -1.81 5.52 -8.36
N LYS A 46 -2.13 6.59 -7.64
CA LYS A 46 -1.14 7.33 -6.84
C LYS A 46 -0.71 6.48 -5.64
N ILE A 47 -1.67 5.94 -4.90
CA ILE A 47 -1.40 5.08 -3.73
C ILE A 47 -0.66 3.81 -4.17
N ILE A 48 -1.13 3.15 -5.23
CA ILE A 48 -0.49 1.94 -5.75
C ILE A 48 0.97 2.22 -6.13
N LYS A 49 1.26 3.32 -6.82
CA LYS A 49 2.66 3.68 -7.18
C LYS A 49 3.54 3.89 -5.95
N VAL A 50 3.01 4.53 -4.90
CA VAL A 50 3.76 4.70 -3.65
C VAL A 50 4.08 3.34 -3.03
N LEU A 51 3.09 2.45 -2.95
CA LEU A 51 3.23 1.13 -2.32
C LEU A 51 4.09 0.14 -3.13
N LEU A 52 4.16 0.30 -4.45
CA LEU A 52 4.98 -0.54 -5.31
C LEU A 52 6.49 -0.25 -5.20
N ILE A 53 6.88 0.86 -4.55
CA ILE A 53 8.29 1.22 -4.33
C ILE A 53 8.71 0.75 -2.94
N PRO A 54 9.57 -0.28 -2.80
CA PRO A 54 9.94 -0.83 -1.50
C PRO A 54 10.59 0.19 -0.56
N ALA A 55 11.39 1.12 -1.10
CA ALA A 55 12.02 2.18 -0.33
C ALA A 55 10.98 3.09 0.37
N ASN A 56 9.83 3.33 -0.27
CA ASN A 56 8.76 4.11 0.36
C ASN A 56 8.15 3.35 1.53
N ILE A 57 7.98 2.02 1.42
CA ILE A 57 7.46 1.20 2.52
C ILE A 57 8.37 1.29 3.74
N GLU A 58 9.69 1.23 3.55
CA GLU A 58 10.64 1.38 4.65
C GLU A 58 10.59 2.77 5.28
N VAL A 59 10.44 3.82 4.47
CA VAL A 59 10.30 5.20 4.96
C VAL A 59 8.99 5.36 5.75
N LEU A 60 7.88 4.83 5.24
CA LEU A 60 6.58 4.89 5.92
C LEU A 60 6.57 4.18 7.28
N LYS A 61 7.44 3.18 7.47
CA LYS A 61 7.60 2.50 8.76
C LYS A 61 8.51 3.24 9.73
N LYS A 62 9.52 3.95 9.21
CA LYS A 62 10.57 4.59 10.03
C LYS A 62 10.25 6.03 10.39
N ASP A 63 9.49 6.73 9.55
CA ASP A 63 9.18 8.15 9.69
C ASP A 63 7.68 8.36 9.89
N GLU A 64 7.31 8.71 11.13
CA GLU A 64 5.92 8.96 11.52
C GLU A 64 5.30 10.12 10.73
N LYS A 65 6.07 11.16 10.40
CA LYS A 65 5.56 12.28 9.61
C LYS A 65 5.20 11.80 8.20
N LYS A 66 6.02 10.92 7.61
CA LYS A 66 5.73 10.32 6.30
C LYS A 66 4.53 9.39 6.35
N ALA A 67 4.36 8.64 7.44
CA ALA A 67 3.15 7.85 7.66
C ALA A 67 1.90 8.73 7.72
N GLN A 68 1.93 9.85 8.46
CA GLN A 68 0.83 10.80 8.54
C GLN A 68 0.52 11.45 7.18
N GLU A 69 1.53 11.92 6.45
CA GLU A 69 1.36 12.46 5.08
C GLU A 69 0.69 11.43 4.16
N PHE A 70 1.03 10.14 4.31
CA PHE A 70 0.41 9.07 3.54
C PHE A 70 -1.04 8.79 3.97
N ILE A 71 -1.34 8.81 5.27
CA ILE A 71 -2.71 8.68 5.79
C ILE A 71 -3.61 9.80 5.21
N GLU A 72 -3.13 11.04 5.23
CA GLU A 72 -3.84 12.19 4.65
C GLU A 72 -4.06 12.01 3.14
N LEU A 73 -3.02 11.57 2.41
CA LEU A 73 -3.14 11.27 0.98
C LEU A 73 -4.20 10.21 0.68
N VAL A 74 -4.28 9.15 1.49
CA VAL A 74 -5.31 8.10 1.33
C VAL A 74 -6.71 8.67 1.59
N LYS A 75 -6.86 9.50 2.63
CA LYS A 75 -8.13 10.16 2.96
C LYS A 75 -8.59 11.09 1.82
N ASP A 76 -7.71 11.93 1.29
CA ASP A 76 -7.99 12.82 0.17
C ASP A 76 -8.38 12.09 -1.12
N CYS A 77 -7.80 10.91 -1.33
CA CYS A 77 -8.14 10.06 -2.47
C CYS A 77 -9.50 9.38 -2.32
N SER A 78 -10.05 9.27 -1.10
CA SER A 78 -11.36 8.67 -0.84
C SER A 78 -12.52 9.68 -0.92
N THR A 79 -12.25 10.97 -0.71
CA THR A 79 -13.25 12.05 -0.64
C THR A 79 -13.58 12.66 -2.00
N ASN A 80 -12.81 12.36 -3.06
CA ASN A 80 -13.10 12.78 -4.44
C ASN A 80 -14.13 11.86 -5.13
N LYS A 81 -15.29 11.66 -4.48
CA LYS A 81 -16.41 10.88 -5.01
C LYS A 81 -17.58 11.78 -5.40
#